data_AF-A0A953B1V5-F1
#
_entry.id   AF-A0A953B1V5-F1
#
_cell.length_a   1.000
_cell.length_b   1.000
_cell.length_c   1.000
_cell.angle_alpha   90.00
_cell.angle_beta   90.00
_cell.angle_gamma   90.00
#
_symmetry.space_group_name_H-M   'P 1'
#
loop_
_entity.id
_entity.type
_entity.pdbx_description
1 polymer ?
#
loop_
_entity_poly.entity_id
_entity_poly.type
_entity_poly.pdbx_seq_one_letter_code
_entity_poly.pdbx_strand_id
1 'polypeptide(L)' 'IPIPFKQMVDPATGRTRVRMVEIESQSYQIARQYMIRLNEEDLECHDTVGRYAAVANLPPDVFRDRFKTVL' A
#
# COMPACT_ATOMS: atom_id res chain seq x y z
N ILE A 1 5.92 -17.93 -3.36
CA ILE A 1 6.30 -19.32 -2.99
C ILE A 1 6.18 -19.43 -1.47
N PRO A 2 5.45 -20.42 -0.93
CA PRO A 2 5.34 -20.65 0.50
C PRO A 2 6.71 -20.94 1.12
N ILE A 3 6.97 -20.40 2.31
CA ILE A 3 8.21 -20.65 3.07
C ILE A 3 7.82 -21.44 4.33
N PRO A 4 8.44 -22.60 4.60
CA PRO A 4 8.22 -23.34 5.83
C PRO A 4 8.51 -22.49 7.07
N PHE A 5 7.67 -22.59 8.11
CA PHE A 5 7.82 -21.80 9.34
C PHE A 5 9.20 -21.94 10.00
N LYS A 6 9.80 -23.14 9.99
CA LYS A 6 11.15 -23.39 10.52
C LYS A 6 12.24 -22.55 9.82
N GLN A 7 12.02 -22.16 8.56
CA GLN A 7 12.92 -21.29 7.80
C GLN A 7 12.66 -19.80 8.05
N MET A 8 11.59 -19.44 8.76
CA MET A 8 11.28 -18.05 9.12
C MET A 8 11.99 -17.61 10.41
N VAL A 9 12.44 -18.56 11.24
CA VAL A 9 13.10 -18.29 12.53
C VAL A 9 14.63 -18.30 12.35
N ASP A 10 15.29 -17.29 12.91
CA ASP A 10 16.74 -17.26 13.07
C ASP A 10 17.16 -18.25 14.18
N PRO A 11 17.94 -19.29 13.87
CA PRO A 11 18.34 -20.29 14.85
C PRO A 11 19.27 -19.75 15.94
N ALA A 12 19.99 -18.64 15.68
CA ALA A 12 20.90 -18.07 16.66
C ALA A 12 20.16 -17.25 17.73
N THR A 13 19.08 -16.56 17.33
CA THR A 13 18.35 -15.63 18.22
C THR A 13 16.98 -16.13 18.64
N GLY A 14 16.45 -17.16 17.98
CA GLY A 14 15.09 -17.68 18.17
C GLY A 14 13.98 -16.73 17.68
N ARG A 15 14.34 -15.61 17.04
CA ARG A 15 13.39 -14.59 16.55
C ARG A 15 13.06 -14.79 15.08
N THR A 16 11.89 -14.29 14.65
CA THR A 16 11.52 -14.25 13.23
C THR A 16 12.49 -13.35 12.46
N ARG A 17 13.00 -13.83 11.33
CA ARG A 17 13.82 -13.03 10.42
C ARG A 17 12.99 -11.94 9.76
N VAL A 18 13.54 -10.73 9.67
CA VAL A 18 12.97 -9.67 8.84
C VAL A 18 13.25 -10.02 7.38
N ARG A 19 12.19 -10.14 6.59
CA ARG A 19 12.28 -10.37 5.14
C ARG A 19 11.62 -9.20 4.43
N MET A 20 12.41 -8.51 3.61
CA MET A 20 11.90 -7.41 2.80
C MET A 20 11.01 -7.93 1.68
N VAL A 21 10.06 -7.11 1.27
CA VAL A 21 9.22 -7.39 0.10
C VAL A 21 10.03 -7.11 -1.16
N GLU A 22 10.08 -8.09 -2.07
CA GLU A 22 10.71 -7.93 -3.37
C GLU A 22 9.78 -7.17 -4.33
N ILE A 23 9.90 -5.84 -4.30
CA ILE A 23 9.01 -4.93 -5.05
C ILE A 23 9.25 -4.97 -6.57
N GLU A 24 10.41 -5.46 -7.02
CA GLU A 24 10.73 -5.62 -8.44
C GLU A 24 10.22 -6.94 -9.02
N SER A 25 9.70 -7.85 -8.20
CA SER A 25 9.17 -9.13 -8.68
C SER A 25 7.89 -8.94 -9.50
N GLN A 26 7.76 -9.68 -10.61
CA GLN A 26 6.56 -9.64 -11.46
C GLN A 26 5.28 -9.92 -10.65
N SER A 27 5.34 -10.91 -9.74
CA SER A 27 4.21 -11.23 -8.86
C SER A 27 3.76 -10.06 -7.99
N TYR A 28 4.71 -9.26 -7.48
CA TYR A 28 4.39 -8.09 -6.69
C TYR A 28 3.78 -6.99 -7.56
N GLN A 29 4.38 -6.72 -8.72
CA GLN A 29 3.89 -5.70 -9.65
C GLN A 29 2.46 -6.00 -10.13
N ILE A 30 2.19 -7.26 -10.50
CA ILE A 30 0.85 -7.73 -10.87
C ILE A 30 -0.11 -7.55 -9.69
N ALA A 31 0.25 -8.05 -8.50
CA ALA A 31 -0.61 -7.91 -7.32
C ALA A 31 -0.92 -6.43 -7.02
N ARG A 32 0.08 -5.54 -7.11
CA ARG A 32 -0.07 -4.10 -6.86
C ARG A 32 -1.01 -3.41 -7.85
N GLN A 33 -1.08 -3.88 -9.10
CA GLN A 33 -2.03 -3.37 -10.10
C GLN A 33 -3.48 -3.75 -9.77
N TYR A 34 -3.70 -4.90 -9.12
CA TYR A 34 -5.04 -5.36 -8.72
C TYR A 34 -5.46 -4.93 -7.31
N MET A 35 -4.59 -4.28 -6.53
CA MET A 35 -4.95 -3.77 -5.22
C MET A 35 -5.92 -2.60 -5.34
N ILE A 36 -6.97 -2.62 -4.52
CA ILE A 36 -7.81 -1.44 -4.30
C ILE A 36 -6.97 -0.45 -3.49
N ARG A 37 -6.44 0.57 -4.16
CA ARG A 37 -5.64 1.63 -3.56
C ARG A 37 -5.98 2.95 -4.23
N LEU A 38 -5.74 4.04 -3.51
CA LEU A 38 -5.72 5.36 -4.10
C LEU A 38 -4.46 5.46 -5.01
N ASN A 39 -4.62 6.12 -6.15
CA ASN A 39 -3.57 6.43 -7.13
C ASN A 39 -3.49 7.94 -7.38
N GLU A 40 -2.43 8.42 -8.03
CA GLU A 40 -2.27 9.84 -8.36
C GLU A 40 -3.45 10.37 -9.20
N GLU A 41 -3.89 9.59 -10.19
CA GLU A 41 -5.04 9.89 -11.07
C GLU A 41 -6.34 10.15 -10.27
N ASP A 42 -6.52 9.49 -9.13
CA ASP A 42 -7.68 9.69 -8.27
C ASP A 42 -7.70 11.06 -7.60
N LEU A 43 -6.53 11.70 -7.46
CA LEU A 43 -6.38 13.04 -6.88
C LEU A 43 -6.42 14.17 -7.92
N GLU A 44 -6.31 13.86 -9.21
CA GLU A 44 -6.35 14.85 -10.29
C GLU A 44 -7.79 15.34 -10.58
N CYS A 45 -8.77 14.45 -10.42
CA CYS A 45 -10.18 14.77 -10.66
C CYS A 45 -10.86 15.35 -9.42
N HIS A 46 -11.31 16.60 -9.50
CA HIS A 46 -11.99 17.28 -8.39
C HIS A 46 -13.29 16.58 -7.94
N ASP A 47 -14.05 15.96 -8.86
CA ASP A 47 -15.24 15.19 -8.51
C ASP A 47 -14.89 13.95 -7.68
N THR A 48 -13.89 13.18 -8.13
CA THR A 48 -13.39 12.00 -7.43
C THR A 48 -12.90 12.34 -6.02
N VAL A 49 -12.09 13.40 -5.91
CA VAL A 49 -11.59 13.91 -4.63
C VAL A 49 -12.75 14.30 -3.71
N GLY A 50 -13.76 15.02 -4.22
CA GLY A 50 -14.94 15.40 -3.44
C GLY A 50 -15.69 14.18 -2.89
N ARG A 51 -15.88 13.15 -3.71
CA ARG A 51 -16.54 11.90 -3.30
C ARG A 51 -15.74 11.17 -2.22
N TYR A 52 -14.44 11.02 -2.38
CA TYR A 52 -13.59 10.33 -1.40
C TYR A 52 -13.45 11.12 -0.10
N ALA A 53 -13.33 12.44 -0.19
CA ALA A 53 -13.30 13.33 0.96
C ALA A 53 -14.60 13.23 1.77
N ALA A 54 -15.76 13.15 1.11
CA ALA A 54 -17.04 12.95 1.78
C ALA A 54 -17.10 11.60 2.52
N VAL A 55 -16.63 10.50 1.93
CA VAL A 55 -16.56 9.19 2.62
C VAL A 55 -15.62 9.23 3.82
N ALA A 56 -14.48 9.93 3.69
CA ALA A 56 -13.51 10.10 4.76
C ALA A 56 -13.92 11.16 5.82
N ASN A 57 -15.05 11.85 5.62
CA ASN A 57 -15.50 12.99 6.42
C ASN A 57 -14.43 14.08 6.57
N LEU A 58 -13.81 14.45 5.45
CA LEU A 58 -12.79 15.49 5.34
C LEU A 58 -13.20 16.55 4.31
N PRO A 59 -12.78 17.82 4.48
CA PRO A 59 -12.80 18.78 3.39
C PRO A 59 -11.93 18.30 2.20
N PRO A 60 -12.33 18.54 0.94
CA PRO A 60 -11.58 18.09 -0.24
C PRO A 60 -10.10 18.48 -0.25
N ASP A 61 -9.78 19.73 0.11
CA ASP A 61 -8.39 20.21 0.14
C ASP A 61 -7.55 19.48 1.20
N VAL A 62 -8.14 19.23 2.37
CA VAL A 62 -7.50 18.50 3.48
C VAL A 62 -7.29 17.04 3.10
N PHE A 63 -8.26 16.43 2.42
CA PHE A 63 -8.13 15.07 1.90
C PHE A 63 -6.96 14.99 0.91
N ARG A 64 -6.93 15.88 -0.08
CA ARG A 64 -5.86 15.91 -1.08
C ARG A 64 -4.50 16.12 -0.45
N ASP A 65 -4.36 17.08 0.45
CA ASP A 65 -3.09 17.37 1.13
C ASP A 65 -2.59 16.21 1.99
N ARG A 66 -3.50 15.45 2.59
CA ARG A 66 -3.16 14.28 3.41
C ARG A 66 -2.64 13.12 2.57
N PHE A 67 -3.24 12.87 1.42
CA PHE A 67 -2.96 11.67 0.64
C PHE A 67 -1.96 11.89 -0.51
N LYS A 68 -1.74 13.13 -0.98
CA LYS A 68 -0.76 13.43 -2.04
C LYS A 68 0.68 13.01 -1.71
N THR A 69 1.05 12.90 -0.43
CA THR A 69 2.42 12.58 0.00
C THR A 69 2.70 11.07 0.07
N VAL A 70 1.67 10.24 -0.03
CA VAL A 70 1.74 8.79 0.18
C VAL A 70 1.55 8.01 -1.14
N LEU A 71 1.28 8.72 -2.24
CA LEU A 71 1.01 8.15 -3.56
C LEU A 71 2.27 8.07 -4.42
#